data_AF-A0A6P2G1R7-F1
#
_entry.id   AF-A0A6P2G1R7-F1
#
_cell.length_a   1.000
_cell.length_b   1.000
_cell.length_c   1.000
_cell.angle_alpha   90.00
_cell.angle_beta   90.00
_cell.angle_gamma   90.00
#
_symmetry.space_group_name_H-M   'P 1'
#
loop_
_entity.id
_entity.type
_entity.pdbx_description
1 polymer ?
#
loop_
_entity_poly.entity_id
_entity_poly.type
_entity_poly.pdbx_seq_one_letter_code
_entity_poly.pdbx_strand_id
1 'polypeptide(L)'
;MVCVTGEGLNASDGVERLRRYDVGRIKACCVAELRCTPVELQQLRRFDPRGENRREMRKVVPDRYPSNADSIGVEWVGEALPLNEPNPDRQTYLAAPDAQNDSLRWLIHEISITMNVPMAEVFRHPTVSRKNRTEAARAQW
;
A
#
# COMPACT_ATOMS: atom_id res chain seq x y z
N MET A 1 -2.53 11.52 0.82
CA MET A 1 -2.93 10.11 0.68
C MET A 1 -2.00 9.27 1.57
N VAL A 2 -2.53 8.24 2.24
CA VAL A 2 -1.76 7.37 3.18
C VAL A 2 -1.79 5.91 2.71
N CYS A 3 -0.65 5.22 2.77
CA CYS A 3 -0.52 3.80 2.48
C CYS A 3 -0.08 3.06 3.75
N VAL A 4 -0.93 2.17 4.26
CA VAL A 4 -0.67 1.40 5.48
C VAL A 4 -0.10 0.02 5.12
N THR A 5 1.05 -0.30 5.70
CA THR A 5 1.86 -1.51 5.43
C THR A 5 2.05 -2.32 6.72
N GLY A 6 2.36 -3.60 6.57
CA GLY A 6 2.74 -4.47 7.69
C GLY A 6 3.99 -5.25 7.31
N GLU A 7 5.08 -5.06 8.04
CA GLU A 7 6.33 -5.80 7.81
C GLU A 7 6.75 -6.55 9.07
N GLY A 8 7.37 -7.72 8.86
CA GLY A 8 8.20 -8.38 9.84
C GLY A 8 9.60 -7.81 9.77
N LEU A 9 10.10 -7.28 10.89
CA LEU A 9 11.43 -6.70 10.98
C LEU A 9 12.50 -7.77 10.70
N ASN A 10 13.16 -7.72 9.54
CA ASN A 10 14.48 -8.30 9.38
C ASN A 10 15.53 -7.22 9.67
N ALA A 11 16.25 -7.43 10.76
CA ALA A 11 17.30 -6.53 11.24
C ALA A 11 18.52 -6.51 10.30
N SER A 12 18.46 -5.73 9.23
CA SER A 12 19.64 -5.48 8.37
C SER A 12 19.55 -4.23 7.49
N ASP A 13 18.75 -3.22 7.84
CA ASP A 13 18.68 -1.99 7.03
C ASP A 13 19.54 -0.89 7.65
N GLY A 14 20.79 -0.85 7.19
CA GLY A 14 21.74 0.24 7.41
C GLY A 14 21.25 1.54 6.77
N VAL A 15 21.49 2.64 7.47
CA VAL A 15 21.13 4.00 7.09
C VAL A 15 21.94 4.42 5.86
N GLU A 16 21.37 4.34 4.66
CA GLU A 16 21.78 5.23 3.56
C GLU A 16 20.74 5.28 2.42
N ARG A 17 20.36 6.53 2.05
CA ARG A 17 19.45 6.93 0.96
C ARG A 17 17.94 6.84 1.27
N LEU A 18 17.44 7.79 2.08
CA LEU A 18 16.04 7.91 2.53
C LEU A 18 15.04 8.33 1.43
N ARG A 19 14.96 7.57 0.33
CA ARG A 19 13.68 7.32 -0.36
C ARG A 19 13.49 5.82 -0.37
N ARG A 20 12.85 5.32 0.68
CA ARG A 20 12.41 3.93 0.75
C ARG A 20 11.22 3.80 -0.21
N TYR A 21 11.32 2.82 -1.13
CA TYR A 21 10.35 2.66 -2.23
C TYR A 21 9.28 1.62 -1.87
N ASP A 22 8.67 1.77 -0.70
CA ASP A 22 7.86 0.70 -0.11
C ASP A 22 6.58 0.45 -0.88
N VAL A 23 5.93 1.51 -1.40
CA VAL A 23 4.68 1.41 -2.17
C VAL A 23 4.83 0.49 -3.40
N GLY A 24 6.03 0.42 -3.97
CA GLY A 24 6.28 -0.36 -5.19
C GLY A 24 5.55 0.17 -6.43
N ARG A 25 5.25 -0.73 -7.37
CA ARG A 25 4.55 -0.40 -8.62
C ARG A 25 3.06 -0.35 -8.40
N ILE A 26 2.44 0.80 -8.63
CA ILE A 26 1.01 1.01 -8.41
C ILE A 26 0.16 0.25 -9.43
N LYS A 27 -1.02 -0.16 -8.98
CA LYS A 27 -2.07 -0.74 -9.82
C LYS A 27 -2.95 0.36 -10.42
N ALA A 28 -3.72 -0.03 -11.43
CA ALA A 28 -4.77 0.79 -11.98
C ALA A 28 -5.91 1.00 -10.97
N CYS A 29 -6.07 2.25 -10.50
CA CYS A 29 -7.14 2.63 -9.58
C CYS A 29 -8.53 2.41 -10.20
N CYS A 30 -8.63 2.68 -11.50
CA CYS A 30 -9.88 2.54 -12.25
C CYS A 30 -10.48 1.13 -12.20
N VAL A 31 -9.67 0.08 -11.96
CA VAL A 31 -10.14 -1.30 -11.88
C VAL A 31 -10.91 -1.51 -10.59
N ALA A 32 -10.39 -1.02 -9.46
CA ALA A 32 -11.05 -1.15 -8.17
C ALA A 32 -12.33 -0.32 -8.10
N GLU A 33 -12.33 0.82 -8.78
CA GLU A 33 -13.46 1.76 -8.81
C GLU A 33 -14.44 1.52 -9.98
N LEU A 34 -14.21 0.46 -10.77
CA LEU A 34 -15.05 0.08 -11.91
C LEU A 34 -15.28 1.20 -12.93
N ARG A 35 -14.28 2.07 -13.12
CA ARG A 35 -14.35 3.25 -14.00
C ARG A 35 -13.39 3.20 -15.19
N CYS A 36 -12.68 2.09 -15.42
CA CYS A 36 -11.75 2.00 -16.54
C CYS A 36 -12.48 2.15 -17.89
N THR A 37 -11.88 2.92 -18.79
CA THR A 37 -12.30 2.99 -20.18
C THR A 37 -12.03 1.67 -20.92
N PRO A 38 -12.71 1.41 -22.06
CA PRO A 38 -12.42 0.22 -22.88
C PRO A 38 -10.95 0.13 -23.33
N VAL A 39 -10.30 1.27 -23.54
CA VAL A 39 -8.87 1.33 -23.91
C VAL A 39 -7.99 0.90 -22.74
N GLU A 40 -8.26 1.40 -21.53
CA GLU A 40 -7.53 0.98 -20.33
C GLU A 40 -7.72 -0.52 -20.05
N LEU A 41 -8.96 -1.01 -20.14
CA LEU A 41 -9.25 -2.43 -19.99
C LEU A 41 -8.46 -3.27 -20.99
N GLN A 42 -8.39 -2.87 -22.26
CA GLN A 42 -7.60 -3.55 -23.28
C GLN A 42 -6.09 -3.55 -22.95
N GLN A 43 -5.56 -2.46 -22.40
CA GLN A 43 -4.16 -2.35 -21.97
C GLN A 43 -3.85 -3.21 -20.73
N LEU A 44 -4.85 -3.47 -19.89
CA LEU A 44 -4.74 -4.27 -18.67
C LEU A 44 -4.99 -5.76 -18.88
N ARG A 45 -5.36 -6.22 -20.09
CA ARG A 45 -5.61 -7.64 -20.39
C ARG A 45 -4.40 -8.55 -20.17
N ARG A 46 -3.19 -7.99 -20.25
CA ARG A 46 -1.94 -8.72 -20.01
C ARG A 46 -1.32 -8.26 -18.70
N PHE A 47 -0.74 -9.19 -17.96
CA PHE A 47 0.01 -8.88 -16.76
C PHE A 47 1.29 -8.12 -17.13
N ASP A 48 1.26 -6.80 -16.99
CA ASP A 48 2.39 -5.89 -17.25
C ASP A 48 2.48 -4.83 -16.14
N PRO A 49 3.00 -5.18 -14.94
CA PRO A 49 3.09 -4.25 -13.81
C PRO A 49 3.94 -3.01 -14.11
N ARG A 50 4.93 -3.11 -15.01
CA ARG A 50 5.81 -1.99 -15.37
C ARG A 50 5.08 -1.00 -16.28
N GLY A 51 4.40 -1.49 -17.31
CA GLY A 51 3.63 -0.64 -18.21
C GLY A 51 2.40 -0.06 -17.53
N GLU A 52 1.71 -0.84 -16.69
CA GLU A 52 0.60 -0.35 -15.87
C GLU A 52 1.05 0.81 -14.97
N ASN A 53 2.10 0.62 -14.16
CA ASN A 53 2.65 1.69 -13.35
C ASN A 53 3.03 2.92 -14.17
N ARG A 54 3.65 2.74 -15.35
CA ARG A 54 4.01 3.86 -16.22
C ARG A 54 2.79 4.65 -16.71
N ARG A 55 1.68 3.96 -17.00
CA ARG A 55 0.42 4.60 -17.43
C ARG A 55 -0.23 5.33 -16.27
N GLU A 56 -0.31 4.67 -15.11
CA GLU A 56 -0.87 5.27 -13.89
C GLU A 56 -0.08 6.51 -13.49
N MET A 57 1.25 6.47 -13.43
CA MET A 57 2.09 7.62 -13.06
C MET A 57 1.95 8.86 -13.99
N ARG A 58 1.25 8.77 -15.11
CA ARG A 58 0.89 9.93 -15.97
C ARG A 58 -0.42 10.61 -15.56
N LYS A 59 -1.21 9.96 -14.70
CA LYS A 59 -2.46 10.49 -14.15
C LYS A 59 -2.17 11.34 -12.91
N VAL A 60 -3.06 12.28 -12.65
CA VAL A 60 -3.06 13.07 -11.42
C VAL A 60 -3.74 12.29 -10.29
N VAL A 61 -3.35 12.55 -9.04
CA VAL A 61 -4.16 12.10 -7.90
C VAL A 61 -5.43 12.97 -7.87
N PRO A 62 -6.65 12.41 -7.70
CA PRO A 62 -6.96 11.04 -7.26
C PRO A 62 -7.32 10.03 -8.39
N ASP A 63 -7.05 10.32 -9.66
CA ASP A 63 -7.33 9.39 -10.78
C ASP A 63 -6.40 8.14 -10.81
N ARG A 64 -5.42 8.11 -9.91
CA ARG A 64 -4.53 6.98 -9.63
C ARG A 64 -4.34 6.83 -8.13
N TYR A 65 -3.87 5.66 -7.73
CA TYR A 65 -3.32 5.43 -6.39
C TYR A 65 -2.05 6.27 -6.13
N PRO A 66 -1.69 6.50 -4.85
CA PRO A 66 -0.51 7.27 -4.54
C PRO A 66 0.73 6.42 -4.77
N SER A 67 1.84 7.11 -4.99
CA SER A 67 3.17 6.54 -5.19
C SER A 67 4.10 7.00 -4.07
N ASN A 68 5.33 6.50 -4.05
CA ASN A 68 6.36 6.99 -3.12
C ASN A 68 6.67 8.50 -3.27
N ALA A 69 6.21 9.16 -4.35
CA ALA A 69 6.43 10.60 -4.56
C ALA A 69 5.39 11.48 -3.84
N ASP A 70 4.23 10.93 -3.48
CA ASP A 70 3.05 11.67 -3.04
C ASP A 70 2.20 10.91 -2.00
N SER A 71 2.80 9.93 -1.33
CA SER A 71 2.20 9.17 -0.23
C SER A 71 2.92 9.42 1.09
N ILE A 72 2.21 9.14 2.17
CA ILE A 72 2.80 8.83 3.48
C ILE A 72 2.68 7.32 3.67
N GLY A 73 3.81 6.65 3.88
CA GLY A 73 3.84 5.25 4.30
C GLY A 73 3.71 5.15 5.83
N VAL A 74 2.76 4.34 6.31
CA VAL A 74 2.66 3.98 7.73
C VAL A 74 3.00 2.51 7.85
N GLU A 75 4.18 2.23 8.40
CA GLU A 75 4.63 0.87 8.66
C GLU A 75 4.44 0.55 10.14
N TRP A 76 3.86 -0.61 10.43
CA TRP A 76 3.73 -1.12 11.80
C TRP A 76 4.33 -2.53 11.92
N VAL A 77 4.67 -2.92 13.13
CA VAL A 77 5.38 -4.18 13.40
C VAL A 77 4.38 -5.33 13.44
N GLY A 78 4.54 -6.31 12.54
CA GLY A 78 3.75 -7.53 12.50
C GLY A 78 4.58 -8.77 12.20
N GLU A 79 4.12 -9.94 12.60
CA GLU A 79 4.78 -11.21 12.28
C GLU A 79 4.14 -11.84 11.04
N ALA A 80 4.96 -12.42 10.15
CA ALA A 80 4.51 -13.12 8.96
C ALA A 80 4.85 -14.61 9.09
N LEU A 81 3.83 -15.48 9.04
CA LEU A 81 3.99 -16.93 9.19
C LEU A 81 3.74 -17.68 7.87
N PRO A 82 4.40 -18.83 7.63
CA PRO A 82 5.39 -19.42 8.51
C PRO A 82 6.77 -18.75 8.36
N LEU A 83 7.55 -18.73 9.44
CA LEU A 83 8.86 -18.05 9.49
C LEU A 83 9.91 -18.64 8.54
N ASN A 84 9.73 -19.90 8.12
CA ASN A 84 10.63 -20.62 7.23
C ASN A 84 10.21 -20.57 5.75
N GLU A 85 9.21 -19.78 5.38
CA GLU A 85 8.82 -19.57 3.99
C GLU A 85 9.65 -18.45 3.36
N PRO A 86 10.52 -18.75 2.37
CA PRO A 86 11.36 -17.74 1.72
C PRO A 86 10.59 -16.85 0.74
N ASN A 87 9.40 -17.26 0.27
CA ASN A 87 8.56 -16.44 -0.57
C ASN A 87 7.62 -15.58 0.27
N PRO A 88 7.83 -14.25 0.36
CA PRO A 88 6.99 -13.38 1.17
C PRO A 88 5.52 -13.37 0.73
N ASP A 89 5.21 -13.68 -0.53
CA ASP A 89 3.82 -13.77 -1.01
C ASP A 89 3.07 -15.01 -0.49
N ARG A 90 3.80 -16.00 0.05
CA ARG A 90 3.24 -17.22 0.65
C ARG A 90 3.15 -17.14 2.17
N GLN A 91 3.72 -16.10 2.77
CA GLN A 91 3.53 -15.81 4.18
C GLN A 91 2.15 -15.20 4.44
N THR A 92 1.71 -15.27 5.68
CA THR A 92 0.47 -14.67 6.18
C THR A 92 0.83 -13.77 7.36
N TYR A 93 0.55 -12.47 7.20
CA TYR A 93 0.72 -11.50 8.26
C TYR A 93 -0.34 -11.71 9.35
N LEU A 94 0.12 -11.81 10.59
CA LEU A 94 -0.75 -11.86 11.74
C LEU A 94 -1.48 -10.53 11.92
N ALA A 95 -2.67 -10.62 12.51
CA ALA A 95 -3.45 -9.44 12.85
C ALA A 95 -2.69 -8.60 13.89
N ALA A 96 -2.65 -7.29 13.69
CA ALA A 96 -2.14 -6.37 14.69
C ALA A 96 -3.01 -6.42 15.96
N PRO A 97 -2.41 -6.40 17.17
CA PRO A 97 -3.15 -6.29 18.42
C PRO A 97 -4.02 -5.02 18.47
N ASP A 98 -5.07 -5.04 19.30
CA ASP A 98 -6.00 -3.92 19.41
C ASP A 98 -5.31 -2.59 19.76
N ALA A 99 -4.31 -2.61 20.63
CA ALA A 99 -3.53 -1.41 20.99
C ALA A 99 -2.79 -0.76 19.81
N GLN A 100 -2.31 -1.57 18.84
CA GLN A 100 -1.72 -1.03 17.61
C GLN A 100 -2.80 -0.43 16.70
N ASN A 101 -3.99 -1.03 16.63
CA ASN A 101 -5.13 -0.45 15.91
C ASN A 101 -5.62 0.85 16.55
N ASP A 102 -5.63 0.96 17.88
CA ASP A 102 -5.97 2.20 18.58
C ASP A 102 -4.99 3.32 18.23
N SER A 103 -3.69 2.99 18.22
CA SER A 103 -2.63 3.91 17.80
C SER A 103 -2.76 4.30 16.33
N LEU A 104 -3.10 3.35 15.45
CA LEU A 104 -3.30 3.60 14.03
C LEU A 104 -4.51 4.52 13.78
N ARG A 105 -5.65 4.26 14.44
CA ARG A 105 -6.85 5.12 14.34
C ARG A 105 -6.52 6.56 14.69
N TRP A 106 -5.82 6.75 15.82
CA TRP A 106 -5.38 8.09 16.24
C TRP A 106 -4.45 8.72 15.19
N LEU A 107 -3.42 8.01 14.73
CA LEU A 107 -2.46 8.54 13.75
C LEU A 107 -3.13 8.92 12.42
N ILE A 108 -3.99 8.07 11.88
CA ILE A 108 -4.68 8.34 10.62
C ILE A 108 -5.64 9.52 10.78
N HIS A 109 -6.34 9.63 11.92
CA HIS A 109 -7.17 10.79 12.23
C HIS A 109 -6.34 12.08 12.24
N GLU A 110 -5.20 12.11 12.92
CA GLU A 110 -4.32 13.29 12.96
C GLU A 110 -3.75 13.66 11.60
N ILE A 111 -3.36 12.68 10.77
CA ILE A 111 -2.91 12.94 9.39
C ILE A 111 -4.06 13.52 8.56
N SER A 112 -5.26 12.98 8.69
CA SER A 112 -6.45 13.42 7.96
C SER A 112 -6.74 14.90 8.24
N ILE A 113 -6.79 15.30 9.52
CA ILE A 113 -7.08 16.70 9.89
C ILE A 113 -5.91 17.64 9.59
N THR A 114 -4.67 17.23 9.87
CA THR A 114 -3.51 18.12 9.80
C THR A 114 -3.08 18.38 8.36
N MET A 115 -3.21 17.36 7.50
CA MET A 115 -2.75 17.42 6.12
C MET A 115 -3.91 17.45 5.11
N ASN A 116 -5.15 17.55 5.61
CA ASN A 116 -6.37 17.55 4.80
C ASN A 116 -6.43 16.35 3.82
N VAL A 117 -6.02 15.18 4.31
CA VAL A 117 -6.09 13.92 3.54
C VAL A 117 -7.44 13.26 3.83
N PRO A 118 -8.35 13.14 2.86
CA PRO A 118 -9.66 12.56 3.13
C PRO A 118 -9.52 11.06 3.45
N MET A 119 -10.42 10.53 4.27
CA MET A 119 -10.36 9.10 4.68
C MET A 119 -10.51 8.12 3.50
N ALA A 120 -11.14 8.55 2.41
CA ALA A 120 -11.20 7.79 1.16
C ALA A 120 -9.82 7.62 0.48
N GLU A 121 -8.85 8.45 0.88
CA GLU A 121 -7.49 8.50 0.37
C GLU A 121 -6.49 7.81 1.34
N VAL A 122 -7.00 6.85 2.14
CA VAL A 122 -6.23 5.97 3.03
C VAL A 122 -6.39 4.53 2.54
N PHE A 123 -5.28 3.90 2.17
CA PHE A 123 -5.30 2.58 1.54
C PHE A 123 -4.43 1.58 2.28
N ARG A 124 -4.87 0.32 2.25
CA ARG A 124 -3.98 -0.81 2.53
C ARG A 124 -2.99 -0.95 1.38
N HIS A 125 -1.77 -1.36 1.70
CA HIS A 125 -0.73 -1.61 0.71
C HIS A 125 -1.17 -2.53 -0.44
N PRO A 126 -1.87 -3.66 -0.18
CA PRO A 126 -2.30 -4.56 -1.23
C PRO A 126 -3.45 -4.01 -2.08
N THR A 127 -4.04 -2.87 -1.72
CA THR A 127 -4.98 -2.16 -2.61
C THR A 127 -4.21 -1.41 -3.68
N VAL A 128 -3.18 -0.65 -3.27
CA VAL A 128 -2.37 0.23 -4.11
C VAL A 128 -1.42 -0.55 -5.02
N SER A 129 -0.76 -1.58 -4.52
CA SER A 129 0.30 -2.29 -5.23
C SER A 129 0.25 -3.81 -5.01
N ARG A 130 1.13 -4.54 -5.68
CA ARG A 130 1.15 -6.02 -5.71
C ARG A 130 1.94 -6.57 -4.53
N LYS A 131 1.49 -6.24 -3.33
CA LYS A 131 2.06 -6.71 -2.07
C LYS A 131 1.28 -7.90 -1.53
N ASN A 132 1.78 -8.50 -0.45
CA ASN A 132 1.15 -9.65 0.16
C ASN A 132 -0.29 -9.31 0.55
N ARG A 133 -1.26 -10.13 0.15
CA ARG A 133 -2.69 -9.83 0.34
C ARG A 133 -3.13 -9.71 1.80
N THR A 134 -2.39 -10.32 2.72
CA THR A 134 -2.67 -10.29 4.16
C THR A 134 -2.02 -9.11 4.87
N GLU A 135 -1.14 -8.37 4.18
CA GLU A 135 -0.51 -7.17 4.70
C GLU A 135 -1.58 -6.12 5.06
N ALA A 136 -1.52 -5.67 6.31
CA ALA A 136 -2.50 -4.76 6.90
C ALA A 136 -3.96 -5.24 6.79
N ALA A 137 -4.26 -6.52 6.57
CA ALA A 137 -5.64 -6.99 6.32
C ALA A 137 -6.61 -6.70 7.47
N ARG A 138 -6.11 -6.66 8.71
CA ARG A 138 -6.90 -6.36 9.93
C ARG A 138 -6.68 -4.94 10.46
N ALA A 139 -6.01 -4.07 9.72
CA ALA A 139 -5.81 -2.70 10.17
C ALA A 139 -7.12 -1.92 10.21
N GLN A 140 -7.34 -1.13 11.25
CA GLN A 140 -8.54 -0.32 11.42
C GLN A 140 -8.14 1.13 11.63
N TRP A 141 -8.83 2.03 10.93
CA TRP A 141 -8.70 3.48 11.04
C TRP A 141 -10.09 4.13 10.98
#